data_AF-A0A484LZ81-F1
#
_entry.id   AF-A0A484LZ81-F1
#
_cell.length_a   1.000
_cell.length_b   1.000
_cell.length_c   1.000
_cell.angle_alpha   90.00
_cell.angle_beta   90.00
_cell.angle_gamma   90.00
#
_symmetry.space_group_name_H-M   'P 1'
#
loop_
_entity.id
_entity.type
_entity.pdbx_description
1 polymer ?
#
loop_
_entity_poly.entity_id
_entity_poly.type
_entity_poly.pdbx_seq_one_letter_code
_entity_poly.pdbx_strand_id
1 'polypeptide(L)'
;MSPRDKDGHGTHTSSTASGRRVANTSALGGFAGGTASGGAPLARLAAYKVCWAIPKQGKEEGNTCFEEDMLAAMDDAIRDGVDVISISIGTTKPTPFDQDSIAIGALHAIKNNIVVSCSAGNSGPNPATLSNTAPWIITVGASSLDRTFMAPLILGNGEKLTGQTVTPYKLEDKMYPLVYAGQVVNSNVSKDLAG
;
A
#
# COMPACT_ATOMS: atom_id res chain seq x y z
N MET A 1 20.14 8.73 -11.35
CA MET A 1 18.83 8.47 -10.70
C MET A 1 17.78 9.38 -11.31
N SER A 2 16.50 9.00 -11.24
CA SER A 2 15.39 9.82 -11.76
C SER A 2 14.20 9.76 -10.80
N PRO A 3 13.34 10.80 -10.74
CA PRO A 3 12.14 10.79 -9.92
C PRO A 3 11.04 9.85 -10.43
N ARG A 4 11.23 9.21 -11.60
CA ARG A 4 10.24 8.27 -12.17
C ARG A 4 9.97 7.11 -11.21
N ASP A 5 8.69 6.89 -10.96
CA ASP A 5 8.19 5.74 -10.21
C ASP A 5 8.33 4.46 -11.06
N LYS A 6 8.98 3.43 -10.48
CA LYS A 6 9.11 2.09 -11.08
C LYS A 6 8.40 1.03 -10.24
N ASP A 7 7.88 1.42 -9.09
CA ASP A 7 7.18 0.56 -8.15
C ASP A 7 5.67 0.73 -8.30
N GLY A 8 5.18 1.97 -8.31
CA GLY A 8 3.75 2.28 -8.41
C GLY A 8 3.14 2.75 -7.09
N HIS A 9 3.75 2.47 -5.94
CA HIS A 9 3.27 2.93 -4.64
C HIS A 9 3.15 4.46 -4.60
N GLY A 10 4.18 5.19 -5.05
CA GLY A 10 4.16 6.65 -5.10
C GLY A 10 3.10 7.20 -6.05
N THR A 11 2.90 6.58 -7.21
CA THR A 11 1.84 6.95 -8.16
C THR A 11 0.45 6.72 -7.56
N HIS A 12 0.25 5.60 -6.85
CA HIS A 12 -1.01 5.25 -6.20
C HIS A 12 -1.35 6.24 -5.06
N THR A 13 -0.41 6.51 -4.16
CA THR A 13 -0.65 7.42 -3.03
C THR A 13 -0.86 8.87 -3.49
N SER A 14 -0.03 9.37 -4.42
CA SER A 14 -0.16 10.74 -4.93
C SER A 14 -1.46 10.98 -5.69
N SER A 15 -1.93 10.01 -6.49
CA SER A 15 -3.22 10.08 -7.17
C SER A 15 -4.41 10.00 -6.22
N THR A 16 -4.28 9.27 -5.10
CA THR A 16 -5.30 9.24 -4.03
C THR A 16 -5.41 10.59 -3.32
N ALA A 17 -4.28 11.27 -3.09
CA ALA A 17 -4.29 12.58 -2.44
C ALA A 17 -4.78 13.70 -3.39
N SER A 18 -4.22 13.77 -4.60
CA SER A 18 -4.35 14.95 -5.49
C SER A 18 -4.64 14.61 -6.97
N GLY A 19 -4.97 13.36 -7.27
CA GLY A 19 -5.25 12.92 -8.63
C GLY A 19 -6.38 13.72 -9.28
N ARG A 20 -6.17 14.17 -10.52
CA ARG A 20 -7.21 14.78 -11.35
C ARG A 20 -8.36 13.79 -11.57
N ARG A 21 -9.53 14.32 -11.89
CA ARG A 21 -10.69 13.49 -12.28
C ARG A 21 -10.39 12.80 -13.60
N VAL A 22 -10.42 11.47 -13.60
CA VAL A 22 -10.26 10.64 -14.81
C VAL A 22 -11.49 9.74 -14.93
N ALA A 23 -12.29 9.99 -15.95
CA ALA A 23 -13.49 9.20 -16.23
C ALA A 23 -13.13 7.84 -16.87
N ASN A 24 -14.05 6.89 -16.79
CA ASN A 24 -13.95 5.56 -17.43
C ASN A 24 -12.69 4.78 -17.02
N THR A 25 -12.32 4.88 -15.74
CA THR A 25 -11.22 4.12 -15.16
C THR A 25 -11.73 2.94 -14.34
N SER A 26 -10.93 1.89 -14.26
CA SER A 26 -11.18 0.74 -13.40
C SER A 26 -9.84 0.19 -12.90
N ALA A 27 -9.88 -0.56 -11.80
CA ALA A 27 -8.78 -1.45 -11.44
C ALA A 27 -8.59 -2.54 -12.51
N LEU A 28 -7.45 -3.22 -12.46
CA LEU A 28 -7.13 -4.38 -13.30
C LEU A 28 -8.30 -5.37 -13.32
N GLY A 29 -8.72 -5.83 -14.51
CA GLY A 29 -9.86 -6.75 -14.66
C GLY A 29 -11.24 -6.09 -14.72
N GLY A 30 -11.32 -4.76 -14.67
CA GLY A 30 -12.58 -4.01 -14.77
C GLY A 30 -13.25 -3.72 -13.43
N PHE A 31 -12.62 -4.07 -12.31
CA PHE A 31 -13.17 -3.82 -10.97
C PHE A 31 -13.22 -2.33 -10.64
N ALA A 32 -14.19 -1.93 -9.82
CA ALA A 32 -14.37 -0.54 -9.38
C ALA A 32 -14.43 0.48 -10.54
N GLY A 33 -15.08 0.11 -11.65
CA GLY A 33 -15.30 1.00 -12.78
C GLY A 33 -16.02 2.29 -12.38
N GLY A 34 -15.49 3.43 -12.82
CA GLY A 34 -16.06 4.75 -12.53
C GLY A 34 -15.10 5.89 -12.85
N THR A 35 -15.28 7.01 -12.15
CA THR A 35 -14.38 8.16 -12.23
C THR A 35 -13.43 8.14 -11.03
N ALA A 36 -12.13 7.99 -11.26
CA ALA A 36 -11.12 8.14 -10.23
C ALA A 36 -10.85 9.63 -9.96
N SER A 37 -10.66 10.00 -8.69
CA SER A 37 -10.29 11.36 -8.25
C SER A 37 -9.58 11.27 -6.92
N GLY A 38 -8.58 12.12 -6.71
CA GLY A 38 -8.01 12.33 -5.38
C GLY A 38 -8.90 13.22 -4.51
N GLY A 39 -8.55 13.32 -3.22
CA GLY A 39 -9.24 14.17 -2.26
C GLY A 39 -9.16 15.66 -2.60
N ALA A 40 -8.03 16.12 -3.12
CA ALA A 40 -7.78 17.50 -3.55
C ALA A 40 -7.36 17.59 -5.03
N PRO A 41 -8.28 17.37 -5.99
CA PRO A 41 -7.95 17.22 -7.41
C PRO A 41 -7.46 18.51 -8.10
N LEU A 42 -7.49 19.65 -7.40
CA LEU A 42 -6.97 20.93 -7.90
C LEU A 42 -5.60 21.29 -7.29
N ALA A 43 -5.12 20.52 -6.30
CA ALA A 43 -3.84 20.75 -5.67
C ALA A 43 -2.69 20.52 -6.65
N ARG A 44 -1.55 21.18 -6.40
CA ARG A 44 -0.30 20.91 -7.11
C ARG A 44 0.42 19.75 -6.42
N LEU A 45 1.16 18.96 -7.21
CA LEU A 45 1.91 17.82 -6.71
C LEU A 45 3.41 18.08 -6.90
N ALA A 46 4.16 18.03 -5.80
CA ALA A 46 5.62 17.92 -5.80
C ALA A 46 5.99 16.51 -5.31
N ALA A 47 6.85 15.81 -6.06
CA ALA A 47 7.19 14.41 -5.79
C ALA A 47 8.67 14.28 -5.41
N TYR A 48 8.93 13.87 -4.18
CA TYR A 48 10.26 13.61 -3.65
C TYR A 48 10.44 12.10 -3.47
N LYS A 49 11.28 11.50 -4.32
CA LYS A 49 11.47 10.04 -4.35
C LYS A 49 12.59 9.62 -3.42
N VAL A 50 12.23 8.88 -2.37
CA VAL A 50 13.15 8.41 -1.31
C VAL A 50 13.24 6.89 -1.19
N CYS A 51 12.37 6.17 -1.92
CA CYS A 51 12.36 4.72 -1.94
C CYS A 51 12.87 4.18 -3.28
N TRP A 52 13.66 3.10 -3.20
CA TRP A 52 14.38 2.51 -4.30
C TRP A 52 14.21 1.00 -4.31
N ALA A 53 14.23 0.42 -5.52
CA ALA A 53 14.26 -1.03 -5.68
C ALA A 53 15.57 -1.59 -5.11
N ILE A 54 15.48 -2.73 -4.42
CA ILE A 54 16.65 -3.40 -3.87
C ILE A 54 17.33 -4.20 -5.00
N PRO A 55 18.64 -4.02 -5.25
CA PRO A 55 19.33 -4.74 -6.32
C PRO A 55 19.22 -6.26 -6.16
N LYS A 56 18.90 -6.95 -7.27
CA LYS A 56 18.76 -8.42 -7.34
C LYS A 56 17.62 -9.03 -6.49
N GLN A 57 16.68 -8.22 -6.03
CA GLN A 57 15.48 -8.69 -5.35
C GLN A 57 14.24 -8.49 -6.24
N GLY A 58 13.29 -9.39 -6.12
CA GLY A 58 11.98 -9.24 -6.73
C GLY A 58 11.23 -8.07 -6.10
N LYS A 59 10.26 -7.50 -6.82
CA LYS A 59 9.45 -6.40 -6.29
C LYS A 59 8.60 -6.83 -5.09
N GLU A 60 8.23 -8.11 -5.07
CA GLU A 60 7.55 -8.80 -3.99
C GLU A 60 8.33 -8.79 -2.66
N GLU A 61 9.66 -8.62 -2.70
CA GLU A 61 10.50 -8.46 -1.51
C GLU A 61 10.50 -7.02 -0.97
N GLY A 62 9.90 -6.08 -1.72
CA GLY A 62 9.70 -4.70 -1.32
C GLY A 62 10.74 -3.72 -1.87
N ASN A 63 10.78 -2.54 -1.25
CA ASN A 63 11.70 -1.46 -1.57
C ASN A 63 12.47 -1.04 -0.32
N THR A 64 13.62 -0.40 -0.51
CA THR A 64 14.35 0.26 0.58
C THR A 64 14.13 1.76 0.53
N CYS A 65 13.97 2.40 1.68
CA CYS A 65 13.87 3.85 1.81
C CYS A 65 14.90 4.28 2.86
N PHE A 66 15.92 5.00 2.44
CA PHE A 66 17.02 5.39 3.32
C PHE A 66 16.64 6.59 4.19
N GLU A 67 17.07 6.61 5.44
CA GLU A 67 16.74 7.69 6.39
C GLU A 67 17.32 9.03 5.96
N GLU A 68 18.53 9.00 5.39
CA GLU A 68 19.19 10.15 4.79
C GLU A 68 18.42 10.73 3.60
N ASP A 69 17.85 9.88 2.74
CA ASP A 69 17.03 10.31 1.61
C ASP A 69 15.72 10.92 2.09
N MET A 70 15.12 10.36 3.15
CA MET A 70 13.91 10.89 3.77
C MET A 70 14.14 12.27 4.39
N LEU A 71 15.22 12.46 5.14
CA LEU A 71 15.59 13.77 5.71
C LEU A 71 15.85 14.80 4.61
N ALA A 72 16.64 14.45 3.60
CA ALA A 72 16.95 15.36 2.50
C ALA A 72 15.69 15.78 1.73
N ALA A 73 14.79 14.83 1.45
CA ALA A 73 13.52 15.12 0.79
C ALA A 73 12.61 16.03 1.61
N MET A 74 12.55 15.84 2.94
CA MET A 74 11.75 16.71 3.80
C MET A 74 12.34 18.11 3.88
N ASP A 75 13.67 18.24 3.97
CA ASP A 75 14.34 19.55 3.95
C ASP A 75 14.09 20.30 2.64
N ASP A 76 14.23 19.61 1.50
CA ASP A 76 13.92 20.15 0.18
C ASP A 76 12.44 20.55 0.07
N ALA A 77 11.50 19.73 0.55
CA ALA A 77 10.07 20.05 0.53
C ALA A 77 9.73 21.28 1.37
N ILE A 78 10.36 21.44 2.55
CA ILE A 78 10.21 22.63 3.39
C ILE A 78 10.73 23.86 2.65
N ARG A 79 11.94 23.77 2.08
CA ARG A 79 12.57 24.86 1.33
C ARG A 79 11.75 25.28 0.11
N ASP A 80 11.16 24.31 -0.59
CA ASP A 80 10.34 24.54 -1.78
C ASP A 80 8.95 25.12 -1.42
N GLY A 81 8.60 25.18 -0.13
CA GLY A 81 7.39 25.83 0.37
C GLY A 81 6.11 25.03 0.11
N VAL A 82 6.16 23.70 0.26
CA VAL A 82 4.94 22.87 0.17
C VAL A 82 3.99 23.15 1.34
N ASP A 83 2.69 23.02 1.12
CA ASP A 83 1.69 23.25 2.18
C ASP A 83 1.44 22.02 3.07
N VAL A 84 1.57 20.82 2.49
CA VAL A 84 1.30 19.53 3.15
C VAL A 84 2.31 18.49 2.65
N ILE A 85 2.84 17.68 3.57
CA ILE A 85 3.69 16.53 3.26
C ILE A 85 2.91 15.25 3.59
N SER A 86 2.82 14.34 2.62
CA SER A 86 2.17 13.03 2.79
C SER A 86 3.19 11.91 2.63
N ILE A 87 3.39 11.10 3.68
CA ILE A 87 4.41 10.05 3.76
C ILE A 87 3.74 8.73 4.10
N SER A 88 3.58 7.85 3.10
CA SER A 88 3.11 6.47 3.31
C SER A 88 4.30 5.52 3.50
N ILE A 89 5.20 5.90 4.41
CA ILE A 89 6.41 5.16 4.80
C ILE A 89 6.44 5.17 6.34
N GLY A 90 6.98 4.12 6.94
CA GLY A 90 7.16 4.05 8.38
C GLY A 90 8.17 2.98 8.76
N THR A 91 8.65 3.06 10.00
CA THR A 91 9.56 2.08 10.57
C THR A 91 8.79 0.87 11.08
N THR A 92 9.37 -0.33 10.95
CA THR A 92 8.77 -1.57 11.47
C THR A 92 8.98 -1.75 12.97
N LYS A 93 9.91 -0.99 13.57
CA LYS A 93 10.19 -0.97 15.00
C LYS A 93 10.11 0.46 15.50
N PRO A 94 9.44 0.73 16.63
CA PRO A 94 9.45 2.05 17.24
C PRO A 94 10.88 2.47 17.59
N THR A 95 11.30 3.62 17.08
CA THR A 95 12.55 4.28 17.44
C THR A 95 12.26 5.54 18.25
N PRO A 96 13.17 5.95 19.15
CA PRO A 96 13.08 7.26 19.80
C PRO A 96 12.99 8.41 18.78
N PHE A 97 12.27 9.48 19.11
CA PHE A 97 12.01 10.58 18.17
C PHE A 97 13.28 11.30 17.67
N ASP A 98 14.32 11.33 18.48
CA ASP A 98 15.63 11.90 18.14
C ASP A 98 16.48 10.99 17.24
N GLN A 99 15.98 9.79 16.94
CA GLN A 99 16.59 8.80 16.04
C GLN A 99 15.66 8.41 14.89
N ASP A 100 14.48 9.04 14.79
CA ASP A 100 13.51 8.81 13.73
C ASP A 100 13.58 9.97 12.73
N SER A 101 14.10 9.69 11.54
CA SER A 101 14.23 10.66 10.44
C SER A 101 12.90 11.33 10.06
N ILE A 102 11.79 10.59 10.06
CA ILE A 102 10.46 11.12 9.75
C ILE A 102 10.00 12.03 10.89
N ALA A 103 10.22 11.63 12.16
CA ALA A 103 9.87 12.46 13.31
C ALA A 103 10.66 13.79 13.33
N ILE A 104 11.97 13.73 13.10
CA ILE A 104 12.84 14.91 13.03
C ILE A 104 12.41 15.83 11.88
N GLY A 105 12.28 15.30 10.66
CA GLY A 105 11.85 16.07 9.50
C GLY A 105 10.47 16.69 9.70
N ALA A 106 9.54 15.94 10.30
CA ALA A 106 8.18 16.44 10.55
C ALA A 106 8.16 17.55 11.60
N LEU A 107 9.05 17.53 12.59
CA LEU A 107 9.19 18.60 13.56
C LEU A 107 9.67 19.89 12.90
N HIS A 108 10.55 19.80 11.90
CA HIS A 108 11.00 20.95 11.13
C HIS A 108 9.91 21.45 10.18
N ALA A 109 9.14 20.55 9.57
CA ALA A 109 8.00 20.92 8.72
C ALA A 109 6.94 21.70 9.51
N ILE A 110 6.53 21.20 10.69
CA ILE A 110 5.48 21.86 11.48
C ILE A 110 5.93 23.23 12.02
N LYS A 111 7.23 23.40 12.33
CA LYS A 111 7.82 24.71 12.69
C LYS A 111 7.72 25.73 11.54
N ASN A 112 7.58 25.27 10.31
CA ASN A 112 7.38 26.10 9.11
C ASN A 112 5.91 26.13 8.66
N ASN A 113 4.97 25.75 9.53
CA ASN A 113 3.52 25.68 9.24
C ASN A 113 3.13 24.67 8.16
N ILE A 114 3.92 23.61 7.97
CA ILE A 114 3.65 22.54 7.01
C ILE A 114 3.11 21.32 7.77
N VAL A 115 1.91 20.87 7.41
CA VAL A 115 1.28 19.70 8.04
C VAL A 115 1.86 18.42 7.46
N VAL A 116 2.14 17.43 8.33
CA VAL A 116 2.65 16.12 7.92
C VAL A 116 1.65 15.02 8.25
N SER A 117 1.26 14.24 7.24
CA SER A 117 0.40 13.06 7.39
C SER A 117 1.18 11.79 7.06
N CYS A 118 1.18 10.84 8.00
CA CYS A 118 1.87 9.56 7.85
C CYS A 118 0.95 8.37 8.08
N SER A 119 1.25 7.24 7.46
CA SER A 119 0.56 5.97 7.74
C SER A 119 0.93 5.39 9.11
N ALA A 120 -0.02 4.76 9.80
CA ALA A 120 0.23 4.07 11.08
C ALA A 120 1.00 2.74 10.96
N GLY A 121 1.29 2.28 9.73
CA GLY A 121 1.93 0.99 9.47
C GLY A 121 0.93 -0.17 9.35
N ASN A 122 1.44 -1.33 8.93
CA ASN A 122 0.64 -2.53 8.63
C ASN A 122 0.96 -3.72 9.56
N SER A 123 1.64 -3.48 10.68
CA SER A 123 2.13 -4.51 11.61
C SER A 123 1.12 -4.95 12.67
N GLY A 124 -0.15 -4.52 12.54
CA GLY A 124 -1.23 -4.92 13.44
C GLY A 124 -1.55 -6.42 13.40
N PRO A 125 -2.53 -6.91 14.19
CA PRO A 125 -3.47 -6.13 15.01
C PRO A 125 -3.08 -6.00 16.50
N ASN A 126 -1.90 -6.50 16.89
CA ASN A 126 -1.48 -6.49 18.29
C ASN A 126 -1.29 -5.05 18.81
N PRO A 127 -1.46 -4.81 20.13
CA PRO A 127 -1.14 -3.53 20.74
C PRO A 127 0.30 -3.08 20.48
N ALA A 128 0.55 -1.78 20.47
CA ALA A 128 1.87 -1.16 20.33
C ALA A 128 2.63 -1.54 19.04
N THR A 129 1.90 -1.70 17.93
CA THR A 129 2.46 -2.00 16.60
C THR A 129 2.49 -0.80 15.65
N LEU A 130 2.13 0.40 16.14
CA LEU A 130 2.02 1.60 15.33
C LEU A 130 3.40 2.19 14.96
N SER A 131 3.51 2.70 13.73
CA SER A 131 4.63 3.50 13.24
C SER A 131 4.29 5.00 13.27
N ASN A 132 5.31 5.87 13.13
CA ASN A 132 5.13 7.32 13.04
C ASN A 132 4.37 7.91 14.24
N THR A 133 4.88 7.68 15.45
CA THR A 133 4.13 7.95 16.70
C THR A 133 4.29 9.38 17.23
N ALA A 134 5.07 10.22 16.53
CA ALA A 134 5.41 11.56 16.99
C ALA A 134 4.17 12.46 17.11
N PRO A 135 4.00 13.22 18.22
CA PRO A 135 2.76 14.00 18.47
C PRO A 135 2.44 15.08 17.44
N TRP A 136 3.43 15.53 16.65
CA TRP A 136 3.28 16.53 15.61
C TRP A 136 2.95 15.94 14.23
N ILE A 137 2.76 14.62 14.13
CA ILE A 137 2.37 13.92 12.90
C ILE A 137 0.89 13.54 12.98
N ILE A 138 0.17 13.70 11.87
CA ILE A 138 -1.16 13.10 11.70
C ILE A 138 -0.97 11.65 11.28
N THR A 139 -1.09 10.73 12.23
CA THR A 139 -0.90 9.29 12.02
C THR A 139 -2.21 8.60 11.68
N VAL A 140 -2.28 8.01 10.48
CA VAL A 140 -3.53 7.53 9.86
C VAL A 140 -3.61 6.01 9.85
N GLY A 141 -4.64 5.44 10.49
CA GLY A 141 -4.99 4.03 10.42
C GLY A 141 -5.82 3.68 9.18
N ALA A 142 -5.87 2.40 8.81
CA ALA A 142 -6.66 1.91 7.68
C ALA A 142 -7.94 1.20 8.14
N SER A 143 -9.03 1.40 7.40
CA SER A 143 -10.31 0.70 7.60
C SER A 143 -10.91 0.26 6.27
N SER A 144 -11.90 -0.63 6.32
CA SER A 144 -12.63 -1.07 5.14
C SER A 144 -13.69 -0.07 4.69
N LEU A 145 -14.11 -0.19 3.43
CA LEU A 145 -15.25 0.51 2.85
C LEU A 145 -16.45 -0.44 2.76
N ASP A 146 -17.61 0.09 2.39
CA ASP A 146 -18.84 -0.66 2.12
C ASP A 146 -18.76 -1.53 0.85
N ARG A 147 -17.90 -1.15 -0.10
CA ARG A 147 -17.68 -1.87 -1.35
C ARG A 147 -16.95 -3.20 -1.12
N THR A 148 -17.44 -4.26 -1.75
CA THR A 148 -16.77 -5.56 -1.81
C THR A 148 -16.71 -6.08 -3.26
N PHE A 149 -15.70 -6.90 -3.57
CA PHE A 149 -15.54 -7.52 -4.89
C PHE A 149 -15.88 -9.00 -4.83
N MET A 150 -17.14 -9.32 -5.10
CA MET A 150 -17.68 -10.67 -4.97
C MET A 150 -17.20 -11.60 -6.08
N ALA A 151 -16.86 -12.83 -5.69
CA ALA A 151 -16.46 -13.92 -6.56
C ALA A 151 -17.30 -15.17 -6.24
N PRO A 152 -18.52 -15.28 -6.78
CA PRO A 152 -19.35 -16.46 -6.56
C PRO A 152 -18.74 -17.69 -7.23
N LEU A 153 -18.66 -18.79 -6.48
CA LEU A 153 -18.22 -20.10 -6.95
C LEU A 153 -19.44 -21.04 -6.96
N ILE A 154 -19.62 -21.78 -8.05
CA ILE A 154 -20.65 -22.83 -8.16
C ILE A 154 -19.93 -24.17 -8.22
N LEU A 155 -20.25 -25.05 -7.28
CA LEU A 155 -19.69 -26.40 -7.20
C LEU A 155 -20.49 -27.38 -8.08
N GLY A 156 -19.88 -28.53 -8.40
CA GLY A 156 -20.52 -29.56 -9.22
C GLY A 156 -21.78 -30.18 -8.60
N ASN A 157 -21.96 -30.03 -7.28
CA ASN A 157 -23.17 -30.42 -6.55
C ASN A 157 -24.27 -29.32 -6.56
N GLY A 158 -24.04 -28.19 -7.25
CA GLY A 158 -24.96 -27.05 -7.30
C GLY A 158 -24.86 -26.06 -6.13
N GLU A 159 -24.00 -26.33 -5.15
CA GLU A 159 -23.78 -25.43 -4.03
C GLU A 159 -23.10 -24.13 -4.50
N LYS A 160 -23.57 -22.99 -3.99
CA LYS A 160 -23.05 -21.67 -4.31
C LYS A 160 -22.32 -21.08 -3.10
N LEU A 161 -21.01 -20.89 -3.24
CA LEU A 161 -20.17 -20.25 -2.24
C LEU A 161 -19.85 -18.83 -2.67
N THR A 162 -19.90 -17.89 -1.73
CA THR A 162 -19.63 -16.48 -2.03
C THR A 162 -18.25 -16.12 -1.51
N GLY A 163 -17.27 -16.06 -2.42
CA GLY A 163 -15.92 -15.59 -2.13
C GLY A 163 -15.72 -14.11 -2.49
N GLN A 164 -14.48 -13.65 -2.36
CA GLN A 164 -14.06 -12.32 -2.82
C GLN A 164 -12.77 -12.44 -3.63
N THR A 165 -12.63 -11.65 -4.69
CA THR A 165 -11.40 -11.60 -5.50
C THR A 165 -11.23 -10.27 -6.21
N VAL A 166 -9.99 -9.94 -6.51
CA VAL A 166 -9.62 -8.83 -7.42
C VAL A 166 -8.70 -9.31 -8.54
N THR A 167 -8.75 -10.61 -8.87
CA THR A 167 -7.93 -11.17 -9.94
C THR A 167 -8.42 -10.70 -11.31
N PRO A 168 -7.53 -10.20 -12.20
CA PRO A 168 -7.91 -9.90 -13.58
C PRO A 168 -8.09 -11.17 -14.42
N TYR A 169 -7.61 -12.31 -13.93
CA TYR A 169 -7.68 -13.58 -14.63
C TYR A 169 -9.09 -14.15 -14.57
N LYS A 170 -9.66 -14.43 -15.75
CA LYS A 170 -10.96 -15.08 -15.88
C LYS A 170 -10.73 -16.49 -16.38
N LEU A 171 -11.35 -17.45 -15.70
CA LEU A 171 -11.51 -18.79 -16.24
C LEU A 171 -12.54 -18.75 -17.38
N GLU A 172 -12.47 -19.76 -18.24
CA GLU A 172 -13.55 -19.98 -19.21
C GLU A 172 -14.83 -20.37 -18.47
N ASP A 173 -15.98 -20.10 -19.10
CA ASP A 173 -17.29 -20.46 -18.55
C ASP A 173 -17.54 -21.97 -18.67
N LYS A 174 -16.79 -22.75 -17.89
CA LYS A 174 -16.85 -24.21 -17.83
C LYS A 174 -16.51 -24.72 -16.44
N MET A 175 -16.96 -25.94 -16.15
CA MET A 175 -16.59 -26.64 -14.93
C MET A 175 -15.17 -27.17 -15.02
N TYR A 176 -14.39 -26.98 -13.96
CA TYR A 176 -13.05 -27.54 -13.80
C TYR A 176 -13.06 -28.60 -12.69
N PRO A 177 -12.26 -29.68 -12.81
CA PRO A 177 -12.07 -30.62 -11.72
C PRO A 177 -11.52 -29.91 -10.48
N LEU A 178 -12.19 -30.10 -9.34
CA LEU A 178 -11.73 -29.62 -8.04
C LEU A 178 -11.11 -30.79 -7.28
N VAL A 179 -9.90 -30.61 -6.77
CA VAL A 179 -9.21 -31.61 -5.95
C VAL A 179 -8.77 -30.99 -4.63
N TYR A 180 -9.01 -31.71 -3.53
CA TYR A 180 -8.46 -31.33 -2.24
C TYR A 180 -6.97 -31.67 -2.21
N ALA A 181 -6.10 -30.69 -1.97
CA ALA A 181 -4.65 -30.87 -2.05
C ALA A 181 -4.13 -32.03 -1.17
N GLY A 182 -4.75 -32.28 -0.01
CA GLY A 182 -4.39 -33.42 0.86
C GLY A 182 -4.66 -34.81 0.24
N GLN A 183 -5.45 -34.90 -0.83
CA GLN A 183 -5.68 -36.13 -1.60
C GLN A 183 -4.70 -36.29 -2.78
N VAL A 184 -3.95 -35.24 -3.13
CA VAL A 184 -2.94 -35.25 -4.19
C VAL A 184 -1.58 -35.62 -3.58
N VAL A 185 -1.40 -36.90 -3.29
CA VAL A 185 -0.10 -37.45 -2.85
C VAL A 185 0.72 -37.88 -4.05
N ASN A 186 2.00 -37.50 -4.06
CA ASN A 186 2.99 -38.14 -4.91
C ASN A 186 3.10 -39.61 -4.46
N SER A 187 2.97 -40.56 -5.38
CA SER A 187 2.93 -42.00 -5.10
C SER A 187 4.14 -42.53 -4.31
N ASN A 188 5.22 -41.75 -4.22
CA ASN A 188 6.45 -42.10 -3.51
C ASN A 188 6.62 -41.42 -2.13
N VAL A 189 5.61 -40.73 -1.60
CA VAL A 189 5.66 -40.08 -0.29
C VAL A 189 4.69 -40.77 0.68
N SER A 190 5.21 -41.24 1.82
CA SER A 190 4.42 -41.87 2.88
C SER A 190 3.32 -40.92 3.37
N LYS A 191 2.11 -41.47 3.56
CA LYS A 191 0.99 -40.74 4.16
C LYS A 191 1.19 -40.65 5.67
N ASP A 192 2.03 -39.73 6.14
CA ASP A 192 2.04 -39.37 7.56
C ASP A 192 0.82 -38.48 7.83
N LEU A 193 -0.33 -39.14 8.03
CA LEU A 193 -1.55 -38.54 8.55
C LEU A 193 -1.38 -38.32 10.07
N ALA A 194 -0.63 -37.30 10.44
CA ALA A 194 -0.62 -36.76 11.80
C ALA A 194 -0.41 -35.24 11.75
N GLY A 195 -1.50 -34.50 11.92
CA GLY A 195 -1.57 -33.06 12.02
C GLY A 195 -3.00 -32.64 12.31
#